data_AF-A0A8T4B4E5-F1
#
_entry.id   AF-A0A8T4B4E5-F1
#
_cell.length_a   1.000
_cell.length_b   1.000
_cell.length_c   1.000
_cell.angle_alpha   90.00
_cell.angle_beta   90.00
_cell.angle_gamma   90.00
#
_symmetry.space_group_name_H-M   'P 1'
#
loop_
_entity.id
_entity.type
_entity.pdbx_description
1 polymer ?
#
loop_
_entity_poly.entity_id
_entity_poly.type
_entity_poly.pdbx_seq_one_letter_code
_entity_poly.pdbx_strand_id
1 'polypeptide(L)'
;MKATWLTVDFDDERHVPRFSGHPTRSQHDQAHIEQTELNKQLSETFQIGMNGFEKWLKKNTHPVTLFVIADLFMSEEFCQWFAQLLKSHPERLTVGCHGLNHRSWSAWPEDRDGFSLALQQSTQILQKKAGDAFRPWFRAPGGYMAPWMAPVLAEQGYAVDSSINPSWLVKRKAGKGNSWNDVAQALQESNLVSRPWKTSLSLPMNGPALSLFPLSLLARRSWKKAPPSMDVKDVDRTVTDSKKEVTTLYWHLLDHARKEGIWSPPFR
;
A
#
# COMPACT_ATOMS: atom_id res chain seq x y z
N MET A 1 -6.39 -2.11 -23.91
CA MET A 1 -5.29 -3.03 -23.53
C MET A 1 -5.27 -3.12 -22.02
N LYS A 2 -5.27 -4.33 -21.43
CA LYS A 2 -5.07 -4.51 -19.99
C LYS A 2 -3.59 -4.29 -19.68
N ALA A 3 -3.28 -3.39 -18.77
CA ALA A 3 -1.91 -3.15 -18.29
C ALA A 3 -1.83 -3.47 -16.79
N THR A 4 -0.62 -3.76 -16.30
CA THR A 4 -0.37 -4.04 -14.89
C THR A 4 0.14 -2.80 -14.18
N TRP A 5 -0.52 -2.45 -13.08
CA TRP A 5 -0.07 -1.46 -12.11
C TRP A 5 0.66 -2.18 -10.98
N LEU A 6 1.96 -1.91 -10.85
CA LEU A 6 2.80 -2.45 -9.80
C LEU A 6 2.81 -1.50 -8.62
N THR A 7 2.50 -2.02 -7.44
CA THR A 7 2.38 -1.22 -6.23
C THR A 7 3.08 -1.91 -5.07
N VAL A 8 3.68 -1.15 -4.16
CA VAL A 8 4.39 -1.71 -3.02
C VAL A 8 4.04 -0.94 -1.76
N ASP A 9 3.77 -1.67 -0.68
CA ASP A 9 3.49 -1.09 0.63
C ASP A 9 4.79 -0.99 1.42
N PHE A 10 5.14 0.24 1.79
CA PHE A 10 6.31 0.56 2.59
C PHE A 10 5.96 0.39 4.07
N ASP A 11 5.89 -0.87 4.49
CA ASP A 11 5.61 -1.25 5.87
C ASP A 11 6.90 -1.72 6.53
N ASP A 12 7.30 -1.09 7.62
CA ASP A 12 8.25 -1.69 8.60
C ASP A 12 7.55 -2.70 9.54
N GLU A 13 8.32 -3.54 10.24
CA GLU A 13 7.82 -4.52 11.21
C GLU A 13 6.91 -3.90 12.27
N ARG A 14 7.17 -2.65 12.68
CA ARG A 14 6.30 -1.95 13.62
C ARG A 14 4.89 -1.70 13.09
N HIS A 15 4.71 -1.71 11.77
CA HIS A 15 3.43 -1.50 11.11
C HIS A 15 2.65 -2.79 10.91
N VAL A 16 3.27 -3.97 11.09
CA VAL A 16 2.48 -5.19 10.94
C VAL A 16 1.39 -5.26 12.02
N PRO A 17 0.18 -5.74 11.73
CA PRO A 17 -0.94 -5.64 12.69
C PRO A 17 -0.74 -6.31 14.05
N ARG A 18 0.22 -7.25 14.17
CA ARG A 18 0.60 -7.87 15.45
C ARG A 18 1.41 -6.92 16.35
N PHE A 19 2.08 -5.95 15.75
CA PHE A 19 2.89 -4.96 16.46
C PHE A 19 2.01 -3.78 16.84
N SER A 20 1.43 -3.08 15.86
CA SER A 20 0.58 -1.89 16.07
C SER A 20 -0.59 -1.78 15.08
N GLY A 21 -1.49 -0.81 15.34
CA GLY A 21 -2.55 -0.39 14.42
C GLY A 21 -3.88 -1.17 14.45
N HIS A 22 -3.94 -2.37 15.03
CA HIS A 22 -5.13 -3.22 15.04
C HIS A 22 -5.65 -3.48 16.47
N PRO A 23 -6.95 -3.30 16.75
CA PRO A 23 -7.47 -3.19 18.13
C PRO A 23 -7.25 -4.43 19.00
N THR A 24 -7.26 -5.62 18.41
CA THR A 24 -7.18 -6.89 19.14
C THR A 24 -5.93 -7.71 18.85
N ARG A 25 -5.02 -7.20 18.02
CA ARG A 25 -3.82 -7.95 17.57
C ARG A 25 -2.53 -7.27 17.97
N SER A 26 -2.56 -5.95 18.13
CA SER A 26 -1.38 -5.16 18.44
C SER A 26 -0.89 -5.39 19.86
N GLN A 27 0.42 -5.45 20.00
CA GLN A 27 1.13 -5.53 21.28
C GLN A 27 1.55 -4.15 21.79
N HIS A 28 1.63 -3.17 20.89
CA HIS A 28 2.04 -1.80 21.18
C HIS A 28 1.00 -0.83 20.64
N ASP A 29 0.63 0.15 21.45
CA ASP A 29 -0.12 1.31 21.00
C ASP A 29 0.83 2.43 20.50
N GLN A 30 0.24 3.50 19.98
CA GLN A 30 1.00 4.62 19.45
C GLN A 30 1.83 5.34 20.53
N ALA A 31 1.28 5.47 21.73
CA ALA A 31 1.95 6.16 22.84
C ALA A 31 3.23 5.42 23.23
N HIS A 32 3.19 4.09 23.29
CA HIS A 32 4.37 3.28 23.54
C HIS A 32 5.44 3.45 22.46
N ILE A 33 5.05 3.44 21.18
CA ILE A 33 5.97 3.61 20.05
C ILE A 33 6.70 4.96 20.10
N GLU A 34 5.99 6.03 20.47
CA GLU A 34 6.55 7.37 20.58
C GLU A 34 7.48 7.50 21.79
N GLN A 35 7.05 7.01 22.96
CA GLN A 35 7.86 7.07 24.19
C GLN A 35 9.16 6.26 24.10
N THR A 36 9.14 5.17 23.32
CA THR A 36 10.30 4.30 23.10
C THR A 36 11.09 4.67 21.84
N GLU A 37 10.65 5.71 21.12
CA GLU A 37 11.28 6.22 19.89
C GLU A 37 11.42 5.15 18.78
N LEU A 38 10.59 4.11 18.82
CA LEU A 38 10.59 3.02 17.84
C LEU A 38 10.20 3.51 16.43
N ASN A 39 9.50 4.64 16.33
CA ASN A 39 9.18 5.27 15.05
C ASN A 39 10.40 5.93 14.37
N LYS A 40 11.48 6.20 15.12
CA LYS A 40 12.71 6.82 14.59
C LYS A 40 13.74 5.81 14.08
N GLN A 41 13.54 4.53 14.40
CA GLN A 41 14.44 3.45 14.03
C GLN A 41 13.82 2.58 12.93
N LEU A 42 14.63 2.16 11.96
CA LEU A 42 14.23 1.16 10.97
C LEU A 42 14.63 -0.23 11.46
N SER A 43 13.75 -1.21 11.31
CA SER A 43 14.14 -2.60 11.59
C SER A 43 15.22 -3.08 10.62
N GLU A 44 16.05 -4.02 11.07
CA GLU A 44 17.03 -4.68 10.21
C GLU A 44 16.36 -5.33 8.98
N THR A 45 15.20 -5.96 9.17
CA THR A 45 14.40 -6.54 8.08
C THR A 45 14.01 -5.47 7.05
N PHE A 46 13.61 -4.27 7.48
CA PHE A 46 13.28 -3.18 6.58
C PHE A 46 14.50 -2.70 5.80
N GLN A 47 15.66 -2.56 6.44
CA GLN A 47 16.92 -2.18 5.77
C GLN A 47 17.33 -3.23 4.72
N ILE A 48 17.22 -4.52 5.02
CA ILE A 48 17.46 -5.60 4.03
C ILE A 48 16.43 -5.50 2.89
N GLY A 49 15.17 -5.24 3.22
CA GLY A 49 14.08 -5.05 2.27
C GLY A 49 14.34 -3.89 1.30
N MET A 50 14.73 -2.72 1.80
CA MET A 50 15.12 -1.55 1.01
C MET A 50 16.26 -1.87 0.04
N ASN A 51 17.33 -2.50 0.54
CA ASN A 51 18.45 -2.94 -0.30
C ASN A 51 18.02 -3.92 -1.40
N GLY A 52 17.16 -4.89 -1.07
CA GLY A 52 16.60 -5.84 -2.04
C GLY A 52 15.69 -5.16 -3.08
N PHE A 53 14.89 -4.18 -2.65
CA PHE A 53 14.02 -3.40 -3.53
C PHE A 53 14.83 -2.55 -4.52
N GLU A 54 15.86 -1.86 -4.07
CA GLU A 54 16.76 -1.12 -4.97
C GLU A 54 17.46 -2.02 -5.99
N LYS A 55 17.98 -3.17 -5.53
CA LYS A 55 18.60 -4.16 -6.42
C LYS A 55 17.60 -4.64 -7.47
N TRP A 56 16.34 -4.81 -7.11
CA TRP A 56 15.29 -5.17 -8.05
C TRP A 56 14.99 -4.02 -9.02
N LEU A 57 14.83 -2.79 -8.54
CA LEU A 57 14.60 -1.61 -9.39
C LEU A 57 15.72 -1.45 -10.43
N LYS A 58 17.00 -1.65 -10.07
CA LYS A 58 18.14 -1.56 -10.99
C LYS A 58 18.11 -2.60 -12.13
N LYS A 59 17.34 -3.68 -12.01
CA LYS A 59 17.26 -4.78 -13.00
C LYS A 59 16.10 -4.65 -13.99
N ASN A 60 15.22 -3.68 -13.81
CA ASN A 60 14.04 -3.50 -14.67
C ASN A 60 13.67 -2.03 -14.80
N THR A 61 12.68 -1.72 -15.64
CA THR A 61 12.24 -0.33 -15.90
C THR A 61 10.77 -0.09 -15.55
N HIS A 62 10.10 -1.04 -14.88
CA HIS A 62 8.67 -0.94 -14.61
C HIS A 62 8.35 0.26 -13.70
N PRO A 63 7.36 1.10 -14.01
CA PRO A 63 6.84 2.07 -13.06
C PRO A 63 6.28 1.37 -11.82
N VAL A 64 6.49 1.98 -10.65
CA VAL A 64 6.03 1.46 -9.37
C VAL A 64 5.43 2.58 -8.54
N THR A 65 4.23 2.35 -7.99
CA THR A 65 3.66 3.23 -6.97
C THR A 65 4.01 2.71 -5.57
N LEU A 66 4.68 3.54 -4.79
CA LEU A 66 5.00 3.32 -3.39
C LEU A 66 3.85 3.86 -2.55
N PHE A 67 3.16 2.99 -1.80
CA PHE A 67 2.23 3.42 -0.76
C PHE A 67 3.02 3.53 0.54
N VAL A 68 3.21 4.76 1.01
CA VAL A 68 4.13 5.07 2.11
C VAL A 68 3.36 5.48 3.37
N ILE A 69 3.73 4.88 4.49
CA ILE A 69 3.26 5.26 5.82
C ILE A 69 4.05 6.50 6.25
N ALA A 70 3.36 7.59 6.58
CA ALA A 70 4.03 8.87 6.79
C ALA A 70 4.95 8.90 8.01
N ASP A 71 4.70 8.10 9.06
CA ASP A 71 5.57 8.05 10.24
C ASP A 71 6.98 7.48 9.95
N LEU A 72 7.19 6.82 8.80
CA LEU A 72 8.53 6.38 8.41
C LEU A 72 9.49 7.57 8.31
N PHE A 73 8.98 8.75 7.98
CA PHE A 73 9.76 9.99 7.95
C PHE A 73 10.15 10.55 9.33
N MET A 74 9.76 9.89 10.42
CA MET A 74 10.35 10.14 11.74
C MET A 74 11.78 9.57 11.85
N SER A 75 12.15 8.63 10.98
CA SER A 75 13.53 8.15 10.83
C SER A 75 14.30 9.04 9.86
N GLU A 76 15.42 9.59 10.32
CA GLU A 76 16.34 10.34 9.46
C GLU A 76 16.96 9.45 8.37
N GLU A 77 17.30 8.21 8.72
CA GLU A 77 17.80 7.20 7.79
C GLU A 77 16.80 6.99 6.64
N PHE A 78 15.52 6.80 6.95
CA PHE A 78 14.49 6.69 5.93
C PHE A 78 14.35 7.95 5.08
N CYS A 79 14.41 9.14 5.69
CA CYS A 79 14.33 10.40 4.96
C CYS A 79 15.43 10.50 3.88
N GLN A 80 16.67 10.19 4.25
CA GLN A 80 17.82 10.24 3.35
C GLN A 80 17.69 9.17 2.26
N TRP A 81 17.33 7.94 2.64
CA TRP A 81 17.20 6.81 1.72
C TRP A 81 16.09 7.03 0.70
N PHE A 82 14.91 7.49 1.16
CA PHE A 82 13.77 7.77 0.29
C PHE A 82 14.05 8.89 -0.70
N ALA A 83 14.72 9.97 -0.26
CA ALA A 83 15.12 11.05 -1.15
C ALA A 83 16.10 10.56 -2.24
N GLN A 84 17.08 9.74 -1.86
CA GLN A 84 18.02 9.14 -2.82
C GLN A 84 17.33 8.16 -3.78
N LEU A 85 16.35 7.41 -3.30
CA LEU A 85 15.56 6.47 -4.09
C LEU A 85 14.80 7.20 -5.22
N LEU A 86 14.07 8.27 -4.87
CA LEU A 86 13.35 9.09 -5.85
C LEU A 86 14.30 9.75 -6.85
N LYS A 87 15.44 10.27 -6.38
CA LYS A 87 16.47 10.87 -7.23
C LYS A 87 17.10 9.86 -8.20
N SER A 88 17.26 8.59 -7.79
CA SER A 88 17.89 7.55 -8.61
C SER A 88 16.96 6.95 -9.66
N HIS A 89 15.65 7.11 -9.47
CA HIS A 89 14.61 6.56 -10.35
C HIS A 89 13.54 7.61 -10.67
N PRO A 90 13.93 8.76 -11.26
CA PRO A 90 13.00 9.84 -11.55
C PRO A 90 11.91 9.36 -12.52
N GLU A 91 10.70 9.93 -12.37
CA GLU A 91 9.49 9.64 -13.16
C GLU A 91 8.92 8.23 -12.98
N ARG A 92 9.76 7.22 -12.71
CA ARG A 92 9.38 5.82 -12.56
C ARG A 92 8.64 5.53 -11.25
N LEU A 93 8.89 6.32 -10.22
CA LEU A 93 8.31 6.13 -8.90
C LEU A 93 7.19 7.15 -8.66
N THR A 94 6.02 6.65 -8.31
CA THR A 94 4.89 7.44 -7.81
C THR A 94 4.74 7.19 -6.32
N VAL A 95 4.30 8.17 -5.54
CA VAL A 95 4.10 8.04 -4.10
C VAL A 95 2.64 8.28 -3.75
N GLY A 96 1.98 7.24 -3.23
CA GLY A 96 0.65 7.30 -2.64
C GLY A 96 0.69 7.24 -1.11
N CYS A 97 -0.44 7.56 -0.50
CA CYS A 97 -0.61 7.54 0.95
C CYS A 97 -0.99 6.16 1.47
N HIS A 98 -0.26 5.66 2.46
CA HIS A 98 -0.59 4.46 3.22
C HIS A 98 -0.97 4.77 4.68
N GLY A 99 -1.49 5.98 4.92
CA GLY A 99 -1.86 6.47 6.24
C GLY A 99 -0.68 7.02 7.04
N LEU A 100 -0.97 7.40 8.29
CA LEU A 100 0.00 8.04 9.18
C LEU A 100 0.89 7.03 9.91
N ASN A 101 0.27 6.10 10.65
CA ASN A 101 0.91 5.13 11.55
C ASN A 101 0.38 3.69 11.36
N HIS A 102 -0.17 3.43 10.17
CA HIS A 102 -0.74 2.13 9.81
C HIS A 102 -1.92 1.63 10.69
N ARG A 103 -2.72 2.55 11.27
CA ARG A 103 -4.00 2.21 11.93
C ARG A 103 -4.96 1.50 10.95
N SER A 104 -5.41 0.30 11.33
CA SER A 104 -6.37 -0.51 10.58
C SER A 104 -7.80 0.02 10.76
N TRP A 105 -8.13 1.17 10.17
CA TRP A 105 -9.34 1.96 10.43
C TRP A 105 -10.65 1.15 10.50
N SER A 106 -10.94 0.30 9.52
CA SER A 106 -12.21 -0.48 9.51
C SER A 106 -12.28 -1.59 10.57
N ALA A 107 -11.18 -1.90 11.27
CA ALA A 107 -11.19 -2.81 12.40
C ALA A 107 -11.63 -2.13 13.71
N TRP A 108 -11.51 -0.80 13.78
CA TRP A 108 -11.96 0.03 14.90
C TRP A 108 -13.41 0.48 14.69
N PRO A 109 -14.09 1.00 15.72
CA PRO A 109 -15.31 1.79 15.53
C PRO A 109 -15.07 2.94 14.53
N GLU A 110 -16.13 3.36 13.85
CA GLU A 110 -16.08 4.50 12.94
C GLU A 110 -15.55 5.75 13.65
N ASP A 111 -14.57 6.40 13.03
CA ASP A 111 -13.84 7.55 13.56
C ASP A 111 -13.46 8.46 12.38
N ARG A 112 -14.47 9.17 11.85
CA ARG A 112 -14.31 10.02 10.66
C ARG A 112 -13.33 11.16 10.90
N ASP A 113 -13.43 11.81 12.05
CA ASP A 113 -12.57 12.95 12.40
C ASP A 113 -11.12 12.52 12.61
N GLY A 114 -10.89 11.42 13.33
CA GLY A 114 -9.56 10.85 13.48
C GLY A 114 -8.96 10.42 12.14
N PHE A 115 -9.76 9.81 11.26
CA PHE A 115 -9.30 9.42 9.93
C PHE A 115 -8.96 10.62 9.07
N SER A 116 -9.82 11.63 9.05
CA SER A 116 -9.63 12.91 8.34
C SER A 116 -8.34 13.61 8.79
N LEU A 117 -8.12 13.74 10.11
CA LEU A 117 -6.92 14.33 10.68
C LEU A 117 -5.66 13.55 10.30
N ALA A 118 -5.70 12.22 10.39
CA ALA A 118 -4.58 11.38 10.01
C ALA A 118 -4.23 11.50 8.52
N LEU A 119 -5.25 11.57 7.64
CA LEU A 119 -5.06 11.80 6.20
C LEU A 119 -4.45 13.17 5.92
N GLN A 120 -4.92 14.22 6.60
CA GLN A 120 -4.38 15.57 6.45
C GLN A 120 -2.89 15.60 6.82
N GLN A 121 -2.54 15.04 7.98
CA GLN A 121 -1.16 14.98 8.46
C GLN A 121 -0.26 14.14 7.53
N SER A 122 -0.70 12.94 7.15
CA SER A 122 0.08 12.09 6.25
C SER A 122 0.26 12.74 4.88
N THR A 123 -0.76 13.41 4.35
CA THR A 123 -0.69 14.10 3.06
C THR A 123 0.32 15.24 3.09
N GLN A 124 0.31 16.07 4.14
CA GLN A 124 1.29 17.16 4.30
C GLN A 124 2.73 16.64 4.35
N ILE A 125 2.98 15.57 5.13
CA ILE A 125 4.30 14.93 5.22
C ILE A 125 4.72 14.40 3.85
N LEU A 126 3.85 13.64 3.18
CA LEU A 126 4.16 12.98 1.91
C LEU A 126 4.37 13.99 0.78
N GLN A 127 3.54 15.03 0.67
CA GLN A 127 3.74 16.12 -0.30
C GLN A 127 5.10 16.79 -0.10
N LYS A 128 5.46 17.10 1.15
CA LYS A 128 6.75 17.72 1.47
C LYS A 128 7.95 16.81 1.13
N LYS A 129 7.82 15.49 1.33
CA LYS A 129 8.93 14.54 1.18
C LYS A 129 9.06 13.96 -0.22
N ALA A 130 7.96 13.78 -0.94
CA ALA A 130 7.93 13.19 -2.28
C ALA A 130 7.86 14.22 -3.42
N GLY A 131 7.45 15.47 -3.13
CA GLY A 131 7.32 16.51 -4.13
C GLY A 131 6.43 16.07 -5.30
N ASP A 132 6.93 16.26 -6.53
CA ASP A 132 6.20 15.95 -7.76
C ASP A 132 5.88 14.47 -7.96
N ALA A 133 6.50 13.56 -7.19
CA ALA A 133 6.17 12.13 -7.24
C ALA A 133 4.86 11.82 -6.47
N PHE A 134 4.39 12.72 -5.61
CA PHE A 134 3.18 12.50 -4.82
C PHE A 134 1.93 12.50 -5.70
N ARG A 135 1.03 11.55 -5.45
CA ARG A 135 -0.33 11.54 -5.97
C ARG A 135 -1.30 11.33 -4.80
N PRO A 136 -2.48 11.99 -4.83
CA PRO A 136 -3.50 11.80 -3.82
C PRO A 136 -4.24 10.48 -4.07
N TRP A 137 -3.49 9.39 -3.98
CA TRP A 137 -3.94 8.00 -4.12
C TRP A 137 -3.76 7.33 -2.77
N PHE A 138 -4.76 6.56 -2.35
CA PHE A 138 -4.82 5.97 -1.04
C PHE A 138 -4.78 4.45 -1.09
N ARG A 139 -4.14 3.87 -0.08
CA ARG A 139 -4.32 2.48 0.29
C ARG A 139 -4.50 2.39 1.79
N ALA A 140 -5.57 1.73 2.22
CA ALA A 140 -5.87 1.52 3.62
C ALA A 140 -4.81 0.62 4.27
N PRO A 141 -4.26 1.01 5.43
CA PRO A 141 -3.38 0.18 6.24
C PRO A 141 -3.90 -1.25 6.41
N GLY A 142 -3.07 -2.23 6.08
CA GLY A 142 -3.41 -3.65 6.14
C GLY A 142 -4.62 -4.05 5.28
N GLY A 143 -5.08 -3.20 4.35
CA GLY A 143 -6.28 -3.39 3.55
C GLY A 143 -7.60 -3.31 4.34
N TYR A 144 -7.63 -2.59 5.46
CA TYR A 144 -8.83 -2.38 6.28
C TYR A 144 -9.59 -1.12 5.85
N MET A 145 -10.54 -1.30 4.93
CA MET A 145 -11.35 -0.23 4.34
C MET A 145 -12.84 -0.47 4.63
N ALA A 146 -13.58 0.56 5.02
CA ALA A 146 -15.03 0.50 5.23
C ALA A 146 -15.75 1.56 4.38
N PRO A 147 -17.06 1.40 4.10
CA PRO A 147 -17.82 2.35 3.29
C PRO A 147 -17.72 3.81 3.77
N TRP A 148 -17.78 4.04 5.09
CA TRP A 148 -17.71 5.38 5.69
C TRP A 148 -16.40 6.14 5.38
N MET A 149 -15.33 5.43 5.03
CA MET A 149 -14.03 6.03 4.73
C MET A 149 -14.00 6.71 3.35
N ALA A 150 -14.83 6.25 2.40
CA ALA A 150 -14.86 6.79 1.04
C ALA A 150 -15.18 8.29 0.96
N PRO A 151 -16.24 8.82 1.61
CA PRO A 151 -16.51 10.25 1.58
C PRO A 151 -15.39 11.06 2.22
N VAL A 152 -14.78 10.58 3.31
CA VAL A 152 -13.65 11.26 3.98
C VAL A 152 -12.43 11.33 3.06
N LEU A 153 -12.13 10.27 2.31
CA LEU A 153 -11.06 10.30 1.30
C LEU A 153 -11.33 11.36 0.22
N ALA A 154 -12.55 11.42 -0.30
CA ALA A 154 -12.94 12.41 -1.31
C ALA A 154 -12.87 13.85 -0.77
N GLU A 155 -13.34 14.08 0.45
CA GLU A 155 -13.24 15.37 1.17
C GLU A 155 -11.78 15.82 1.34
N GLN A 156 -10.85 14.87 1.53
CA GLN A 156 -9.40 15.11 1.62
C GLN A 156 -8.69 15.20 0.26
N GLY A 157 -9.45 15.19 -0.85
CA GLY A 157 -8.92 15.37 -2.20
C GLY A 157 -8.28 14.13 -2.83
N TYR A 158 -8.50 12.94 -2.26
CA TYR A 158 -8.06 11.70 -2.89
C TYR A 158 -8.86 11.41 -4.16
N ALA A 159 -8.21 10.83 -5.16
CA ALA A 159 -8.81 10.48 -6.44
C ALA A 159 -8.90 8.97 -6.68
N VAL A 160 -8.04 8.18 -6.01
CA VAL A 160 -7.90 6.74 -6.24
C VAL A 160 -7.80 6.00 -4.90
N ASP A 161 -8.51 4.88 -4.80
CA ASP A 161 -8.35 3.90 -3.73
C ASP A 161 -7.82 2.57 -4.29
N SER A 162 -6.84 1.96 -3.61
CA SER A 162 -6.33 0.63 -3.91
C SER A 162 -6.35 -0.27 -2.68
N SER A 163 -7.50 -0.37 -2.01
CA SER A 163 -7.67 -1.12 -0.75
C SER A 163 -8.52 -2.39 -0.90
N ILE A 164 -9.40 -2.43 -1.91
CA ILE A 164 -10.32 -3.56 -2.09
C ILE A 164 -9.55 -4.84 -2.46
N ASN A 165 -9.76 -5.90 -1.68
CA ASN A 165 -9.32 -7.25 -2.00
C ASN A 165 -10.55 -8.15 -2.19
N PRO A 166 -10.99 -8.41 -3.43
CA PRO A 166 -12.24 -9.14 -3.70
C PRO A 166 -12.15 -10.66 -3.41
N SER A 167 -11.31 -11.09 -2.46
CA SER A 167 -11.27 -12.47 -1.97
C SER A 167 -12.14 -12.64 -0.73
N TRP A 168 -12.80 -13.80 -0.64
CA TRP A 168 -13.68 -14.13 0.48
C TRP A 168 -12.93 -14.26 1.81
N LEU A 169 -11.64 -14.65 1.76
CA LEU A 169 -10.76 -14.84 2.92
C LEU A 169 -10.54 -13.57 3.75
N VAL A 170 -10.66 -12.41 3.12
CA VAL A 170 -10.40 -11.11 3.78
C VAL A 170 -11.63 -10.23 3.84
N LYS A 171 -12.83 -10.77 3.61
CA LYS A 171 -14.10 -10.01 3.68
C LYS A 171 -14.26 -9.20 4.97
N ARG A 172 -13.74 -9.72 6.09
CA ARG A 172 -13.79 -9.04 7.40
C ARG A 172 -13.09 -7.68 7.42
N LYS A 173 -12.19 -7.42 6.46
CA LYS A 173 -11.49 -6.14 6.34
C LYS A 173 -12.35 -5.04 5.71
N ALA A 174 -13.53 -5.37 5.18
CA ALA A 174 -14.51 -4.41 4.70
C ALA A 174 -15.22 -3.60 5.82
N GLY A 175 -14.88 -3.87 7.10
CA GLY A 175 -15.58 -3.35 8.27
C GLY A 175 -16.71 -4.28 8.74
N LYS A 176 -17.04 -4.21 10.03
CA LYS A 176 -18.07 -5.08 10.63
C LYS A 176 -19.43 -4.84 9.97
N GLY A 177 -20.05 -5.91 9.49
CA GLY A 177 -21.37 -5.86 8.84
C GLY A 177 -21.35 -5.49 7.37
N ASN A 178 -20.19 -5.15 6.80
CA ASN A 178 -20.05 -4.73 5.41
C ASN A 178 -19.38 -5.80 4.55
N SER A 179 -19.46 -5.59 3.24
CA SER A 179 -18.86 -6.38 2.17
C SER A 179 -17.95 -5.50 1.29
N TRP A 180 -17.15 -6.15 0.44
CA TRP A 180 -16.37 -5.42 -0.56
C TRP A 180 -17.22 -4.70 -1.60
N ASN A 181 -18.46 -5.15 -1.83
CA ASN A 181 -19.40 -4.46 -2.71
C ASN A 181 -19.88 -3.15 -2.08
N ASP A 182 -20.14 -3.14 -0.77
CA ASP A 182 -20.53 -1.91 -0.07
C ASP A 182 -19.40 -0.87 -0.12
N VAL A 183 -18.14 -1.32 0.04
CA VAL A 183 -16.97 -0.45 -0.13
C VAL A 183 -16.85 0.05 -1.56
N ALA A 184 -17.03 -0.81 -2.56
CA ALA A 184 -16.97 -0.42 -3.97
C ALA A 184 -18.05 0.61 -4.33
N GLN A 185 -19.28 0.41 -3.83
CA GLN A 185 -20.39 1.33 -4.01
C GLN A 185 -20.08 2.70 -3.38
N ALA A 186 -19.62 2.72 -2.12
CA ALA A 186 -19.28 3.96 -1.44
C ALA A 186 -18.15 4.75 -2.14
N LEU A 187 -17.14 4.06 -2.66
CA LEU A 187 -16.09 4.67 -3.49
C LEU A 187 -16.67 5.29 -4.76
N GLN A 188 -17.55 4.57 -5.46
CA GLN A 188 -18.21 5.08 -6.66
C GLN A 188 -19.08 6.32 -6.36
N GLU A 189 -19.90 6.27 -5.30
CA GLU A 189 -20.75 7.39 -4.87
C GLU A 189 -19.91 8.61 -4.43
N SER A 190 -18.70 8.38 -3.93
CA SER A 190 -17.74 9.43 -3.56
C SER A 190 -16.84 9.88 -4.71
N ASN A 191 -17.11 9.46 -5.96
CA ASN A 191 -16.31 9.75 -7.15
C ASN A 191 -14.83 9.34 -7.07
N LEU A 192 -14.52 8.30 -6.30
CA LEU A 192 -13.19 7.72 -6.19
C LEU A 192 -13.01 6.57 -7.18
N VAL A 193 -11.89 6.56 -7.88
CA VAL A 193 -11.53 5.45 -8.77
C VAL A 193 -11.00 4.29 -7.93
N SER A 194 -11.74 3.17 -7.91
CA SER A 194 -11.27 1.96 -7.24
C SER A 194 -10.34 1.13 -8.13
N ARG A 195 -9.22 0.69 -7.57
CA ARG A 195 -8.24 -0.21 -8.19
C ARG A 195 -8.05 -1.46 -7.33
N PRO A 196 -9.04 -2.38 -7.36
CA PRO A 196 -9.03 -3.58 -6.53
C PRO A 196 -7.85 -4.50 -6.90
N TRP A 197 -7.36 -5.23 -5.90
CA TRP A 197 -6.23 -6.13 -6.07
C TRP A 197 -6.62 -7.37 -6.88
N LYS A 198 -5.68 -7.85 -7.70
CA LYS A 198 -5.85 -9.10 -8.43
C LYS A 198 -6.16 -10.27 -7.48
N THR A 199 -7.19 -11.03 -7.82
CA THR A 199 -7.51 -12.33 -7.22
C THR A 199 -7.50 -13.42 -8.29
N SER A 200 -7.51 -14.69 -7.85
CA SER A 200 -7.71 -15.84 -8.73
C SER A 200 -8.54 -16.87 -7.99
N LEU A 201 -9.61 -17.38 -8.60
CA LEU A 201 -10.54 -18.32 -7.95
C LEU A 201 -11.00 -17.81 -6.57
N SER A 202 -11.27 -16.50 -6.48
CA SER A 202 -11.65 -15.82 -5.23
C SER A 202 -10.61 -15.89 -4.11
N LEU A 203 -9.36 -16.22 -4.41
CA LEU A 203 -8.23 -16.23 -3.48
C LEU A 203 -7.30 -15.02 -3.70
N PRO A 204 -6.65 -14.52 -2.64
CA PRO A 204 -5.71 -13.41 -2.73
C PRO A 204 -4.47 -13.84 -3.50
N MET A 205 -3.99 -13.00 -4.43
CA MET A 205 -2.77 -13.27 -5.22
C MET A 205 -1.60 -12.37 -4.85
N ASN A 206 -1.78 -11.46 -3.89
CA ASN A 206 -0.86 -10.38 -3.58
C ASN A 206 -0.42 -10.42 -2.11
N GLY A 207 0.59 -9.62 -1.76
CA GLY A 207 1.11 -9.53 -0.40
C GLY A 207 1.45 -10.91 0.20
N PRO A 208 0.88 -11.31 1.36
CA PRO A 208 1.29 -12.54 2.04
C PRO A 208 1.03 -13.81 1.22
N ALA A 209 0.10 -13.76 0.27
CA ALA A 209 -0.19 -14.90 -0.62
C ALA A 209 1.02 -15.30 -1.46
N LEU A 210 2.00 -14.42 -1.70
CA LEU A 210 3.20 -14.71 -2.48
C LEU A 210 4.19 -15.64 -1.75
N SER A 211 4.05 -15.79 -0.43
CA SER A 211 4.96 -16.57 0.42
C SER A 211 4.29 -17.73 1.14
N LEU A 212 2.99 -17.65 1.45
CA LEU A 212 2.28 -18.69 2.20
C LEU A 212 1.95 -19.92 1.33
N PHE A 213 2.41 -21.11 1.72
CA PHE A 213 2.03 -22.36 1.05
C PHE A 213 0.62 -22.82 1.50
N PRO A 214 -0.25 -23.32 0.61
CA PRO A 214 -0.04 -23.53 -0.83
C PRO A 214 -0.38 -22.32 -1.72
N LEU A 215 -0.93 -21.23 -1.15
CA LEU A 215 -1.36 -20.03 -1.90
C LEU A 215 -0.27 -19.46 -2.82
N SER A 216 0.99 -19.53 -2.41
CA SER A 216 2.16 -19.02 -3.13
C SER A 216 2.36 -19.65 -4.49
N LEU A 217 1.98 -20.90 -4.69
CA LEU A 217 2.05 -21.56 -6.00
C LEU A 217 1.11 -20.89 -7.00
N LEU A 218 -0.14 -20.65 -6.58
CA LEU A 218 -1.15 -19.99 -7.39
C LEU A 218 -0.82 -18.52 -7.61
N ALA A 219 -0.46 -17.81 -6.53
CA ALA A 219 -0.11 -16.38 -6.57
C ALA A 219 1.05 -16.11 -7.54
N ARG A 220 2.17 -16.83 -7.40
CA ARG A 220 3.34 -16.66 -8.28
C ARG A 220 3.01 -17.01 -9.73
N ARG A 221 2.21 -18.04 -9.98
CA ARG A 221 1.78 -18.39 -11.35
C ARG A 221 0.89 -17.30 -11.95
N SER A 222 0.01 -16.70 -11.14
CA SER A 222 -0.88 -15.63 -11.54
C SER A 222 -0.12 -14.36 -11.91
N TRP A 223 0.92 -14.00 -11.14
CA TRP A 223 1.80 -12.86 -11.42
C TRP A 223 2.61 -13.03 -12.70
N LYS A 224 3.19 -14.22 -12.92
CA LYS A 224 3.94 -14.52 -14.16
C LYS A 224 3.08 -14.46 -15.43
N LYS A 225 1.76 -14.50 -15.29
CA LYS A 225 0.76 -14.41 -16.37
C LYS A 225 0.04 -13.07 -16.40
N ALA A 226 0.41 -12.12 -15.53
CA ALA A 226 -0.18 -10.79 -15.55
C ALA A 226 0.18 -10.07 -16.87
N PRO A 227 -0.66 -9.13 -17.33
CA PRO A 227 -0.31 -8.30 -18.47
C PRO A 227 1.01 -7.54 -18.27
N PRO A 228 1.63 -7.02 -19.33
CA PRO A 228 2.82 -6.17 -19.22
C PRO A 228 2.58 -4.97 -18.29
N SER A 229 3.67 -4.45 -17.71
CA SER A 229 3.62 -3.23 -16.92
C SER A 229 3.17 -2.06 -17.79
N MET A 230 2.44 -1.12 -17.20
CA MET A 230 2.11 0.16 -17.87
C MET A 230 3.37 0.96 -18.20
N ASP A 231 3.26 1.85 -19.19
CA ASP A 231 4.30 2.84 -19.46
C ASP A 231 4.32 3.90 -18.34
N VAL A 232 5.51 4.38 -17.98
CA VAL A 232 5.71 5.43 -16.97
C VAL A 232 4.84 6.66 -17.26
N LYS A 233 4.74 7.06 -18.54
CA LYS A 233 3.99 8.26 -18.95
C LYS A 233 2.47 8.07 -18.86
N ASP A 234 2.02 6.83 -18.79
CA ASP A 234 0.61 6.47 -18.76
C ASP A 234 0.08 6.17 -17.36
N VAL A 235 0.93 6.10 -16.33
CA VAL A 235 0.53 5.71 -14.96
C VAL A 235 -0.61 6.61 -14.46
N ASP A 236 -0.42 7.93 -14.45
CA ASP A 236 -1.41 8.87 -13.92
C ASP A 236 -2.76 8.77 -14.65
N ARG A 237 -2.72 8.87 -15.97
CA ARG A 237 -3.92 8.81 -16.82
C ARG A 237 -4.64 7.48 -16.68
N THR A 238 -3.91 6.37 -16.65
CA THR A 238 -4.49 5.03 -16.64
C THR A 238 -5.04 4.68 -15.26
N VAL A 239 -4.34 5.05 -14.18
CA VAL A 239 -4.76 4.76 -12.81
C VAL A 239 -5.98 5.59 -12.42
N THR A 240 -6.11 6.83 -12.90
CA THR A 240 -7.23 7.73 -12.57
C THR A 240 -8.44 7.62 -13.51
N ASP A 241 -8.34 6.99 -14.68
CA ASP A 241 -9.47 6.81 -15.58
C ASP A 241 -10.30 5.57 -15.22
N SER A 242 -11.48 5.78 -14.62
CA SER A 242 -12.40 4.71 -14.20
C SER A 242 -12.81 3.74 -15.31
N LYS A 243 -12.70 4.14 -16.59
CA LYS A 243 -13.04 3.30 -17.77
C LYS A 243 -11.89 2.38 -18.19
N LYS A 244 -10.67 2.56 -17.68
CA LYS A 244 -9.52 1.72 -18.00
C LYS A 244 -9.51 0.46 -17.15
N GLU A 245 -9.32 -0.68 -17.82
CA GLU A 245 -9.05 -1.95 -17.16
C GLU A 245 -7.57 -2.05 -16.74
N VAL A 246 -7.35 -2.10 -15.43
CA VAL A 246 -6.02 -2.19 -14.81
C VAL A 246 -5.91 -3.45 -13.96
N THR A 247 -4.83 -4.21 -14.12
CA THR A 247 -4.47 -5.29 -13.18
C THR A 247 -3.60 -4.71 -12.07
N THR A 248 -4.14 -4.60 -10.85
CA THR A 248 -3.38 -4.14 -9.69
C THR A 248 -2.65 -5.31 -9.02
N LEU A 249 -1.33 -5.26 -8.99
CA LEU A 249 -0.47 -6.19 -8.24
C LEU A 249 0.19 -5.45 -7.09
N TYR A 250 0.21 -6.07 -5.91
CA TYR A 250 0.85 -5.49 -4.73
C TYR A 250 1.68 -6.49 -3.93
N TRP A 251 2.75 -5.99 -3.32
CA TRP A 251 3.55 -6.71 -2.33
C TRP A 251 4.06 -5.74 -1.27
N HIS A 252 4.70 -6.23 -0.21
CA HIS A 252 5.28 -5.35 0.81
C HIS A 252 6.77 -5.21 0.58
N LEU A 253 7.33 -4.08 0.99
CA LEU A 253 8.77 -3.88 0.98
C LEU A 253 9.52 -4.99 1.76
N LEU A 254 8.98 -5.43 2.91
CA LEU A 254 9.55 -6.53 3.70
C LEU A 254 9.63 -7.86 2.94
N ASP A 255 8.85 -8.07 1.87
CA ASP A 255 8.98 -9.28 1.08
C ASP A 255 10.35 -9.35 0.38
N HIS A 256 10.99 -8.21 0.09
CA HIS A 256 12.36 -8.17 -0.42
C HIS A 256 13.41 -8.67 0.58
N ALA A 257 13.14 -8.60 1.89
CA ALA A 257 14.05 -9.09 2.91
C ALA A 257 14.14 -10.63 2.94
N ARG A 258 13.15 -11.32 2.35
CA ARG A 258 13.11 -12.78 2.32
C ARG A 258 14.31 -13.36 1.59
N LYS A 259 14.78 -14.51 2.08
CA LYS A 259 15.99 -15.18 1.55
C LYS A 259 17.16 -14.21 1.52
N GLU A 260 17.40 -13.52 2.65
CA GLU A 260 18.55 -12.63 2.84
C GLU A 260 18.64 -11.52 1.78
N GLY A 261 17.51 -10.91 1.41
CA GLY A 261 17.50 -9.81 0.43
C GLY A 261 17.49 -10.26 -1.04
N ILE A 262 17.36 -11.55 -1.33
CA ILE A 262 17.44 -12.11 -2.69
C ILE A 262 16.05 -12.21 -3.34
N TRP A 263 14.97 -12.19 -2.56
CA TRP A 263 13.63 -12.31 -3.11
C TRP A 263 13.26 -11.12 -4.01
N SER A 264 12.59 -11.41 -5.12
CA SER A 264 12.02 -10.43 -6.04
C SER A 264 10.57 -10.79 -6.40
N PRO A 265 9.74 -9.79 -6.72
CA PRO A 265 8.38 -10.05 -7.16
C PRO A 265 8.38 -10.94 -8.41
N PRO A 266 7.49 -11.94 -8.50
CA PRO A 266 7.42 -12.90 -9.61
C PRO A 266 6.74 -12.31 -10.87
N PHE A 267 6.98 -11.03 -11.14
CA PHE A 267 6.53 -10.31 -12.33
C PHE A 267 7.62 -10.38 -13.42
N ARG A 268 7.21 -10.36 -14.69
CA ARG A 268 8.10 -10.49 -15.85
C ARG A 268 8.23 -9.18 -16.61
#